data_AF-A0A848WRN5-F1
#
_entry.id   AF-A0A848WRN5-F1
#
_cell.length_a   1.000
_cell.length_b   1.000
_cell.length_c   1.000
_cell.angle_alpha   90.00
_cell.angle_beta   90.00
_cell.angle_gamma   90.00
#
_symmetry.space_group_name_H-M   'P 1'
#
loop_
_entity.id
_entity.type
_entity.pdbx_description
1 polymer ?
#
loop_
_entity_poly.entity_id
_entity_poly.type
_entity_poly.pdbx_seq_one_letter_code
_entity_poly.pdbx_strand_id
1 'polypeptide(L)'
;MPVPPRLRSLARHPLFVMWAFVAFSLLVKENYPFSHFPMYSHVAPETHYFYLTDGEGNNLGTKTNFGMAASNLKKKYHSYLTALAEQREKEAGHRIKASELPASDQETCGQKLFDYILERGEHRGKWTRNKPDIIRLRRADIQRKGSELIETNRLIAERKLTGSPQNPPAD
;
A
#
# COMPACT_ATOMS: atom_id res chain seq x y z
N MET A 1 44.76 33.19 7.92
CA MET A 1 44.64 34.16 6.80
C MET A 1 43.36 34.95 6.97
N PRO A 2 43.37 36.30 6.87
CA PRO A 2 42.17 37.11 6.98
C PRO A 2 41.26 36.89 5.77
N VAL A 3 40.01 36.49 6.02
CA VAL A 3 39.00 36.27 4.96
C VAL A 3 38.56 37.62 4.40
N PRO A 4 38.58 37.84 3.07
CA PRO A 4 38.24 39.14 2.49
C PRO A 4 36.81 39.56 2.82
N PRO A 5 36.55 40.87 3.00
CA PRO A 5 35.28 41.38 3.54
C PRO A 5 34.05 41.04 2.69
N ARG A 6 34.22 40.83 1.37
CA ARG A 6 33.13 40.43 0.46
C ARG A 6 32.65 38.99 0.68
N LEU A 7 33.52 38.09 1.14
CA LEU A 7 33.16 36.70 1.46
C LEU A 7 32.36 36.58 2.76
N ARG A 8 32.52 37.53 3.70
CA ARG A 8 31.75 37.55 4.95
C ARG A 8 30.25 37.83 4.73
N SER A 9 29.90 38.59 3.70
CA SER A 9 28.50 38.86 3.35
C SER A 9 27.86 37.65 2.68
N LEU A 10 28.56 37.00 1.74
CA LEU A 10 28.07 35.81 1.05
C LEU A 10 27.84 34.62 2.01
N ALA A 11 28.70 34.44 3.01
CA ALA A 11 28.59 33.38 4.00
C ALA A 11 27.35 33.49 4.91
N ARG A 12 26.66 34.65 4.94
CA ARG A 12 25.41 34.84 5.66
C ARG A 12 24.17 34.53 4.82
N HIS A 13 24.34 34.29 3.51
CA HIS A 13 23.23 33.99 2.62
C HIS A 13 22.88 32.50 2.69
N PRO A 14 21.63 32.12 2.99
CA PRO A 14 21.25 30.71 3.19
C PRO A 14 21.51 29.84 1.95
N LEU A 15 21.36 30.41 0.76
CA LEU A 15 21.67 29.72 -0.50
C LEU A 15 23.15 29.39 -0.67
N PHE A 16 24.06 30.23 -0.16
CA PHE A 16 25.49 29.98 -0.27
C PHE A 16 25.92 28.83 0.64
N VAL A 17 25.35 28.74 1.85
CA VAL A 17 25.59 27.62 2.78
C VAL A 17 25.11 26.30 2.17
N MET A 18 23.90 26.30 1.57
CA MET A 18 23.37 25.13 0.87
C MET A 18 24.25 24.72 -0.31
N TRP A 19 24.68 25.68 -1.14
CA TRP A 19 25.52 25.40 -2.30
C TRP A 19 26.91 24.89 -1.90
N ALA A 20 27.52 25.49 -0.87
CA ALA A 20 28.78 25.03 -0.29
C ALA A 20 28.67 23.61 0.28
N PHE A 21 27.55 23.29 0.93
CA PHE A 21 27.29 21.95 1.44
C PHE A 21 27.12 20.91 0.32
N VAL A 22 26.41 21.25 -0.76
CA VAL A 22 26.25 20.38 -1.94
C VAL A 22 27.59 20.19 -2.64
N ALA A 23 28.34 21.26 -2.88
CA ALA A 23 29.66 21.20 -3.50
C ALA A 23 30.62 20.35 -2.65
N PHE A 24 30.62 20.55 -1.33
CA PHE A 24 31.40 19.74 -0.39
C PHE A 24 31.00 18.26 -0.44
N SER A 25 29.70 17.95 -0.47
CA SER A 25 29.20 16.57 -0.56
C SER A 25 29.61 15.87 -1.86
N LEU A 26 29.56 16.59 -2.99
CA LEU A 26 29.99 16.09 -4.30
C LEU A 26 31.50 15.90 -4.37
N LEU A 27 32.28 16.83 -3.79
CA LEU A 27 33.75 16.79 -3.82
C LEU A 27 34.31 15.69 -2.93
N VAL A 28 33.63 15.40 -1.82
CA VAL A 28 33.87 14.24 -0.95
C VAL A 28 33.40 12.93 -1.60
N LYS A 29 32.82 12.97 -2.82
CA LYS A 29 32.40 11.81 -3.62
C LYS A 29 31.60 10.78 -2.82
N GLU A 30 30.66 11.24 -1.98
CA GLU A 30 29.86 10.35 -1.13
C GLU A 30 30.72 9.25 -0.46
N ASN A 31 31.92 9.60 0.04
CA ASN A 31 32.83 8.61 0.60
C ASN A 31 32.24 8.06 1.91
N TYR A 32 31.50 6.98 1.70
CA TYR A 32 30.96 6.05 2.66
C TYR A 32 32.09 5.56 3.57
N PRO A 33 32.02 5.87 4.88
CA PRO A 33 31.40 4.87 5.76
C PRO A 33 30.31 5.42 6.68
N PHE A 34 30.08 6.73 6.73
CA PHE A 34 29.13 7.36 7.67
C PHE A 34 27.65 7.17 7.34
N SER A 35 27.36 6.50 6.22
CA SER A 35 26.00 6.42 5.70
C SER A 35 25.77 5.12 4.92
N HIS A 36 26.24 3.96 5.40
CA HIS A 36 25.39 2.84 5.89
C HIS A 36 23.87 2.84 5.62
N PHE A 37 23.30 3.55 4.64
CA PHE A 37 21.93 3.44 4.18
C PHE A 37 21.98 2.55 2.96
N PRO A 38 21.88 1.23 3.13
CA PRO A 38 21.40 0.46 2.04
C PRO A 38 19.94 0.88 1.81
N MET A 39 19.75 1.90 0.99
CA MET A 39 18.45 2.49 0.68
C MET A 39 17.47 1.42 0.13
N TYR A 40 18.01 0.27 -0.30
CA TYR A 40 17.29 -0.88 -0.83
C TYR A 40 17.79 -2.26 -0.33
N SER A 41 18.51 -2.39 0.81
CA SER A 41 19.09 -3.72 1.19
C SER A 41 18.06 -4.80 1.49
N HIS A 42 16.86 -4.42 1.92
CA HIS A 42 15.90 -5.40 2.42
C HIS A 42 14.63 -5.39 1.57
N VAL A 43 14.75 -5.90 0.36
CA VAL A 43 13.58 -6.38 -0.37
C VAL A 43 13.08 -7.60 0.39
N ALA A 44 11.94 -7.46 1.08
CA ALA A 44 11.33 -8.57 1.78
C ALA A 44 11.16 -9.75 0.80
N PRO A 45 11.49 -10.98 1.20
CA PRO A 45 11.38 -12.15 0.32
C PRO A 45 9.93 -12.38 -0.13
N GLU A 46 8.98 -11.83 0.62
CA GLU A 46 7.55 -11.93 0.37
C GLU A 46 6.88 -10.56 0.51
N THR A 47 5.94 -10.27 -0.39
CA THR A 47 5.03 -9.14 -0.28
C THR A 47 3.66 -9.55 -0.80
N HIS A 48 2.66 -8.72 -0.57
CA HIS A 48 1.33 -8.94 -1.12
C HIS A 48 0.64 -7.63 -1.39
N TYR A 49 -0.33 -7.67 -2.32
CA TYR A 49 -1.23 -6.58 -2.62
C TYR A 49 -2.66 -7.09 -2.81
N PHE A 50 -3.61 -6.18 -2.62
CA PHE A 50 -5.03 -6.46 -2.83
C PHE A 50 -5.51 -5.77 -4.09
N TYR A 51 -6.38 -6.45 -4.82
CA TYR A 51 -7.04 -5.91 -6.00
C TYR A 51 -8.46 -6.46 -6.11
N LEU A 52 -9.28 -5.77 -6.89
CA LEU A 52 -10.67 -6.14 -7.12
C LEU A 52 -10.81 -6.64 -8.55
N THR A 53 -11.63 -7.68 -8.73
CA THR A 53 -12.07 -8.12 -10.06
C THR A 53 -13.58 -8.20 -10.14
N ASP A 54 -14.12 -8.17 -11.35
CA ASP A 54 -15.52 -8.51 -11.61
C ASP A 54 -15.74 -10.05 -11.66
N GLY A 55 -16.95 -10.44 -12.10
CA GLY A 55 -17.33 -11.85 -12.30
C GLY A 55 -16.60 -12.54 -13.45
N GLU A 56 -16.13 -11.79 -14.44
CA GLU A 56 -15.38 -12.28 -15.60
C GLU A 56 -13.87 -12.38 -15.32
N GLY A 57 -13.41 -11.75 -14.24
CA GLY A 57 -12.01 -11.70 -13.84
C GLY A 57 -11.28 -10.44 -14.28
N ASN A 58 -11.97 -9.46 -14.86
CA ASN A 58 -11.36 -8.18 -15.25
C ASN A 58 -11.06 -7.34 -14.01
N ASN A 59 -9.91 -6.66 -14.03
CA ASN A 59 -9.48 -5.81 -12.92
C ASN A 59 -10.36 -4.55 -12.80
N LEU A 60 -10.85 -4.30 -11.59
CA LEU A 60 -11.57 -3.07 -11.25
C LEU A 60 -10.60 -2.04 -10.67
N GLY A 61 -10.55 -0.86 -11.28
CA GLY A 61 -9.70 0.23 -10.84
C GLY A 61 -10.07 0.73 -9.44
N THR A 62 -9.33 0.33 -8.41
CA THR A 62 -9.64 0.63 -7.00
C THR A 62 -9.71 2.14 -6.73
N LYS A 63 -8.81 2.92 -7.35
CA LYS A 63 -8.75 4.37 -7.19
C LYS A 63 -9.87 5.08 -7.94
N THR A 64 -10.16 4.62 -9.16
CA THR A 64 -11.15 5.23 -10.04
C THR A 64 -12.57 4.99 -9.53
N ASN A 65 -12.87 3.75 -9.15
CA ASN A 65 -14.20 3.32 -8.75
C ASN A 65 -14.48 3.61 -7.26
N PHE A 66 -13.53 3.30 -6.38
CA PHE A 66 -13.73 3.35 -4.92
C PHE A 66 -12.93 4.46 -4.22
N GLY A 67 -12.12 5.22 -4.97
CA GLY A 67 -11.36 6.32 -4.40
C GLY A 67 -10.22 5.92 -3.48
N MET A 68 -9.70 4.69 -3.63
CA MET A 68 -8.59 4.19 -2.83
C MET A 68 -7.47 3.65 -3.69
N ALA A 69 -6.24 4.10 -3.42
CA ALA A 69 -5.06 3.47 -3.97
C ALA A 69 -4.91 2.04 -3.42
N ALA A 70 -4.38 1.11 -4.22
CA ALA A 70 -4.14 -0.27 -3.79
C ALA A 70 -3.25 -0.36 -2.53
N SER A 71 -2.28 0.57 -2.39
CA SER A 71 -1.45 0.68 -1.19
C SER A 71 -2.24 0.98 0.09
N ASN A 72 -3.35 1.71 -0.02
CA ASN A 72 -4.23 1.99 1.12
C ASN A 72 -5.02 0.75 1.54
N LEU A 73 -5.33 -0.15 0.60
CA LEU A 73 -6.03 -1.41 0.92
C LEU A 73 -5.18 -2.27 1.86
N LYS A 74 -3.89 -2.44 1.54
CA LYS A 74 -2.94 -3.17 2.39
C LYS A 74 -2.82 -2.54 3.78
N LYS A 75 -2.69 -1.21 3.86
CA LYS A 75 -2.63 -0.49 5.14
C LYS A 75 -3.91 -0.68 5.96
N LYS A 76 -5.08 -0.57 5.32
CA LYS A 76 -6.38 -0.74 5.98
C LYS A 76 -6.56 -2.18 6.49
N TYR A 77 -6.18 -3.18 5.68
CA TYR A 77 -6.17 -4.58 6.10
C TYR A 77 -5.29 -4.82 7.32
N HIS A 78 -4.05 -4.32 7.31
CA HIS A 78 -3.15 -4.44 8.46
C HIS A 78 -3.71 -3.75 9.70
N SER A 79 -4.35 -2.59 9.56
CA SER A 79 -5.04 -1.94 10.68
C SER A 79 -6.15 -2.82 11.28
N TYR A 80 -6.90 -3.57 10.46
CA TYR A 80 -7.89 -4.53 10.97
C TYR A 80 -7.24 -5.72 11.67
N LEU A 81 -6.14 -6.26 11.14
CA LEU A 81 -5.39 -7.34 11.79
C LEU A 81 -4.82 -6.90 13.13
N THR A 82 -4.21 -5.71 13.20
CA THR A 82 -3.67 -5.17 14.45
C THR A 82 -4.77 -4.96 15.48
N ALA A 83 -5.90 -4.37 15.10
CA ALA A 83 -7.03 -4.18 16.01
C ALA A 83 -7.60 -5.51 16.52
N LEU A 84 -7.68 -6.53 15.66
CA LEU A 84 -8.14 -7.85 16.06
C LEU A 84 -7.13 -8.57 16.97
N ALA A 85 -5.83 -8.46 16.70
CA ALA A 85 -4.78 -8.99 17.56
C ALA A 85 -4.79 -8.36 18.95
N GLU A 86 -4.97 -7.04 19.05
CA GLU A 86 -5.13 -6.32 20.31
C GLU A 86 -6.38 -6.79 21.09
N GLN A 87 -7.47 -7.10 20.39
CA GLN A 87 -8.66 -7.67 21.02
C GLN A 87 -8.38 -9.07 21.59
N ARG A 88 -7.76 -9.94 20.80
CA ARG A 88 -7.39 -11.30 21.23
C ARG A 88 -6.39 -11.29 22.39
N GLU A 89 -5.43 -10.37 22.39
CA GLU A 89 -4.47 -10.19 23.48
C GLU A 89 -5.18 -9.89 24.81
N LYS A 90 -6.22 -9.05 24.79
CA LYS A 90 -7.04 -8.78 25.99
C LYS A 90 -7.81 -10.00 26.47
N GLU A 91 -8.28 -10.85 25.56
CA GLU A 91 -9.02 -12.09 25.89
C GLU A 91 -8.08 -13.19 26.42
N ALA A 92 -6.87 -13.31 25.87
CA ALA A 92 -5.94 -14.40 26.15
C ALA A 92 -4.90 -14.07 27.24
N GLY A 93 -4.79 -12.81 27.64
CA GLY A 93 -3.86 -12.35 28.69
C GLY A 93 -2.38 -12.37 28.30
N HIS A 94 -2.05 -12.54 27.02
CA HIS A 94 -0.68 -12.50 26.50
C HIS A 94 -0.63 -11.83 25.13
N ARG A 95 0.56 -11.31 24.79
CA ARG A 95 0.79 -10.58 23.55
C ARG A 95 0.61 -11.48 22.33
N ILE A 96 -0.30 -11.10 21.44
CA ILE A 96 -0.55 -11.78 20.15
C ILE A 96 -0.17 -10.82 19.03
N LYS A 97 0.68 -11.27 18.10
CA LYS A 97 1.02 -10.43 16.93
C LYS A 97 -0.01 -10.62 15.82
N ALA A 98 -0.21 -9.58 15.01
CA ALA A 98 -1.05 -9.65 13.81
C ALA A 98 -0.65 -10.76 12.82
N SER A 99 0.65 -11.13 12.78
CA SER A 99 1.17 -12.23 11.96
C SER A 99 0.84 -13.62 12.50
N GLU A 100 0.49 -13.72 13.78
CA GLU A 100 0.18 -14.98 14.47
C GLU A 100 -1.32 -15.28 14.48
N LEU A 101 -2.15 -14.37 13.94
CA LEU A 101 -3.59 -14.57 13.84
C LEU A 101 -3.94 -15.78 12.95
N PRO A 102 -4.90 -16.61 13.37
CA PRO A 102 -5.33 -17.78 12.59
C PRO A 102 -5.93 -17.37 11.25
N ALA A 103 -5.97 -18.30 10.30
CA ALA A 103 -6.51 -18.05 8.96
C ALA A 103 -7.95 -17.52 8.99
N SER A 104 -8.79 -18.02 9.91
CA SER A 104 -10.17 -17.55 10.12
C SER A 104 -10.26 -16.05 10.45
N ASP A 105 -9.33 -15.57 11.27
CA ASP A 105 -9.27 -14.17 11.68
C ASP A 105 -8.78 -13.29 10.51
N GLN A 106 -7.82 -13.81 9.74
CA GLN A 106 -7.35 -13.16 8.52
C GLN A 106 -8.44 -13.02 7.45
N GLU A 107 -9.29 -14.04 7.29
CA GLU A 107 -10.47 -14.04 6.42
C GLU A 107 -11.51 -13.03 6.89
N THR A 108 -11.78 -12.98 8.19
CA THR A 108 -12.70 -12.00 8.79
C THR A 108 -12.23 -10.57 8.54
N CYS A 109 -10.95 -10.28 8.72
CA CYS A 109 -10.38 -8.97 8.37
C CYS A 109 -10.44 -8.68 6.87
N GLY A 110 -10.36 -9.71 6.03
CA GLY A 110 -10.49 -9.61 4.58
C GLY A 110 -11.91 -9.22 4.16
N GLN A 111 -12.91 -9.84 4.79
CA GLN A 111 -14.33 -9.49 4.61
C GLN A 111 -14.61 -8.07 5.08
N LYS A 112 -14.11 -7.67 6.26
CA LYS A 112 -14.23 -6.29 6.76
C LYS A 112 -13.63 -5.26 5.79
N LEU A 113 -12.47 -5.57 5.19
CA LEU A 113 -11.90 -4.74 4.14
C LEU A 113 -12.82 -4.67 2.92
N PHE A 114 -13.38 -5.79 2.51
CA PHE A 114 -14.27 -5.83 1.36
C PHE A 114 -15.52 -4.98 1.56
N ASP A 115 -16.17 -5.10 2.72
CA ASP A 115 -17.33 -4.28 3.09
C ASP A 115 -16.99 -2.79 3.07
N TYR A 116 -15.86 -2.41 3.67
CA TYR A 116 -15.38 -1.03 3.68
C TYR A 116 -15.16 -0.47 2.27
N ILE A 117 -14.64 -1.29 1.35
CA ILE A 117 -14.44 -0.85 -0.04
C ILE A 117 -15.80 -0.62 -0.73
N LEU A 118 -16.75 -1.54 -0.54
CA LEU A 118 -18.07 -1.44 -1.17
C LEU A 118 -18.88 -0.25 -0.66
N GLU A 119 -18.93 -0.06 0.67
CA GLU A 119 -19.56 1.10 1.32
C GLU A 119 -19.01 2.42 0.74
N ARG A 120 -17.68 2.52 0.65
CA ARG A 120 -17.04 3.71 0.07
C ARG A 120 -17.34 3.89 -1.43
N GLY A 121 -17.52 2.79 -2.15
CA GLY A 121 -17.96 2.79 -3.54
C GLY A 121 -19.38 3.36 -3.67
N GLU A 122 -20.30 2.98 -2.80
CA GLU A 122 -21.71 3.43 -2.85
C GLU A 122 -21.85 4.95 -2.73
N HIS A 123 -20.97 5.59 -1.97
CA HIS A 123 -20.90 7.05 -1.87
C HIS A 123 -20.29 7.74 -3.10
N ARG A 124 -19.84 6.99 -4.13
CA ARG A 124 -19.20 7.53 -5.34
C ARG A 124 -20.02 7.25 -6.59
N GLY A 125 -20.49 8.32 -7.24
CA GLY A 125 -21.31 8.21 -8.45
C GLY A 125 -20.68 7.47 -9.65
N LYS A 126 -19.34 7.34 -9.73
CA LYS A 126 -18.68 6.54 -10.78
C LYS A 126 -18.92 5.04 -10.61
N TRP A 127 -18.90 4.56 -9.37
CA TRP A 127 -19.15 3.17 -9.03
C TRP A 127 -20.60 2.77 -9.33
N THR A 128 -21.54 3.63 -8.94
CA THR A 128 -22.98 3.39 -9.10
C THR A 128 -23.41 3.27 -10.56
N ARG A 129 -22.70 3.92 -11.50
CA ARG A 129 -23.05 3.88 -12.94
C ARG A 129 -22.70 2.56 -13.63
N ASN A 130 -21.56 1.95 -13.28
CA ASN A 130 -21.04 0.75 -13.93
C ASN A 130 -20.77 -0.32 -12.87
N LYS A 131 -21.78 -0.66 -12.10
CA LYS A 131 -21.69 -1.63 -11.01
C LYS A 131 -21.77 -3.05 -11.59
N PRO A 132 -20.71 -3.87 -11.54
CA PRO A 132 -20.78 -5.26 -12.01
C PRO A 132 -21.68 -6.11 -11.11
N ASP A 133 -22.23 -7.19 -11.66
CA ASP A 133 -23.07 -8.14 -10.91
C ASP A 133 -22.31 -8.90 -9.83
N ILE A 134 -21.02 -9.16 -10.07
CA ILE A 134 -20.16 -9.91 -9.15
C ILE A 134 -18.89 -9.10 -8.94
N ILE A 135 -18.45 -9.01 -7.69
CA ILE A 135 -17.14 -8.47 -7.33
C ILE A 135 -16.42 -9.47 -6.47
N ARG A 136 -15.12 -9.57 -6.71
CA ARG A 136 -14.20 -10.37 -5.92
C ARG A 136 -13.07 -9.51 -5.39
N LEU A 137 -12.79 -9.64 -4.10
CA LEU A 137 -11.54 -9.16 -3.50
C LEU A 137 -10.51 -10.28 -3.58
N ARG A 138 -9.39 -10.00 -4.24
CA ARG A 138 -8.28 -10.93 -4.39
C ARG A 138 -7.04 -10.39 -3.70
N ARG A 139 -6.21 -11.31 -3.22
CA ARG A 139 -4.87 -11.03 -2.72
C ARG A 139 -3.87 -11.76 -3.62
N ALA A 140 -2.91 -11.00 -4.12
CA ALA A 140 -1.75 -11.54 -4.81
C ALA A 140 -0.58 -11.53 -3.82
N ASP A 141 -0.08 -12.72 -3.49
CA ASP A 141 1.14 -12.93 -2.73
C ASP A 141 2.30 -13.10 -3.72
N ILE A 142 3.29 -12.23 -3.63
CA ILE A 142 4.51 -12.24 -4.46
C ILE A 142 5.64 -12.75 -3.58
N GLN A 143 6.26 -13.85 -3.99
CA GLN A 143 7.45 -14.40 -3.34
C GLN A 143 8.60 -14.46 -4.32
N ARG A 144 9.82 -14.13 -3.86
CA ARG A 144 11.04 -14.31 -4.64
C ARG A 144 11.66 -15.67 -4.33
N LYS A 145 11.74 -16.57 -5.32
CA LYS A 145 12.48 -17.83 -5.22
C LYS A 145 13.69 -17.78 -6.17
N GLY A 146 14.85 -17.42 -5.64
CA GLY A 146 16.07 -17.22 -6.43
C GLY A 146 15.95 -16.01 -7.38
N SER A 147 15.99 -16.27 -8.68
CA SER A 147 15.79 -15.28 -9.75
C SER A 147 14.33 -15.12 -10.19
N GLU A 148 13.43 -15.98 -9.72
CA GLU A 148 12.03 -15.97 -10.16
C GLU A 148 11.12 -15.27 -9.15
N LEU A 149 10.11 -14.58 -9.69
CA LEU A 149 8.99 -14.04 -8.93
C LEU A 149 7.79 -14.96 -9.11
N ILE A 150 7.34 -15.55 -8.01
CA ILE A 150 6.16 -16.40 -7.97
C ILE A 150 5.01 -15.58 -7.42
N GLU A 151 3.96 -15.42 -8.24
CA GLU A 151 2.72 -14.79 -7.83
C GLU A 151 1.66 -15.86 -7.55
N THR A 152 1.11 -15.86 -6.33
CA THR A 152 0.00 -16.72 -5.93
C THR A 152 -1.24 -15.86 -5.68
N ASN A 153 -2.31 -16.16 -6.40
CA ASN A 153 -3.56 -15.41 -6.31
C ASN A 153 -4.59 -16.18 -5.50
N ARG A 154 -5.11 -15.56 -4.44
CA ARG A 154 -6.16 -16.12 -3.59
C ARG A 154 -7.40 -15.24 -3.55
N LEU A 155 -8.58 -15.87 -3.57
CA LEU A 155 -9.86 -15.20 -3.35
C LEU A 155 -10.03 -14.95 -1.85
N ILE A 156 -10.34 -13.70 -1.48
CA ILE A 156 -10.58 -13.31 -0.09
C ILE A 156 -12.07 -13.21 0.19
N ALA A 157 -12.81 -12.58 -0.72
CA ALA A 157 -14.24 -12.39 -0.59
C ALA A 157 -14.88 -12.25 -1.97
N GLU A 158 -16.13 -12.68 -2.10
CA GLU A 158 -16.97 -12.49 -3.28
C GLU A 158 -18.35 -11.98 -2.84
N ARG A 159 -18.94 -11.07 -3.62
CA ARG A 159 -20.33 -10.64 -3.43
C ARG A 159 -21.03 -10.51 -4.77
N LYS A 160 -22.21 -11.11 -4.85
CA LYS A 160 -23.20 -10.82 -5.88
C LYS A 160 -23.95 -9.55 -5.49
N LEU A 161 -24.03 -8.60 -6.40
CA LEU A 161 -24.69 -7.32 -6.21
C LEU A 161 -26.01 -7.36 -6.95
N THR A 162 -27.10 -7.39 -6.20
CA THR A 162 -28.45 -7.24 -6.74
C THR A 162 -28.62 -5.79 -7.20
N GLY A 163 -28.64 -5.57 -8.52
CA GLY A 163 -29.07 -4.29 -9.11
C GLY A 163 -28.18 -3.68 -10.18
N SER A 164 -27.50 -4.46 -11.03
CA SER A 164 -26.90 -3.87 -12.23
C SER A 164 -28.01 -3.56 -13.25
N PRO A 165 -28.20 -2.30 -13.69
CA PRO A 165 -29.04 -2.02 -14.85
C PRO A 165 -28.36 -2.66 -16.07
N GLN A 166 -29.06 -3.58 -16.74
CA GLN A 166 -28.61 -4.09 -18.04
C GLN A 166 -28.35 -2.89 -18.95
N ASN A 167 -27.08 -2.61 -19.25
CA ASN A 167 -26.80 -1.73 -20.38
C ASN A 167 -27.28 -2.46 -21.65
N PRO A 168 -28.14 -1.85 -22.47
CA PRO A 168 -28.48 -2.42 -23.76
C PRO A 168 -27.19 -2.58 -24.59
N PRO A 169 -27.13 -3.61 -25.46
CA PRO A 169 -25.99 -3.82 -26.32
C PRO A 169 -25.65 -2.55 -27.11
N ALA A 170 -24.37 -2.24 -27.20
CA ALA A 170 -23.90 -1.16 -28.06
C ALA A 170 -24.00 -1.66 -29.51
N ASP A 171 -25.06 -1.23 -30.21
CA ASP A 171 -25.21 -1.35 -31.66
C ASP A 171 -24.20 -0.46 -32.41
#